data_AF-A0A661L0G7-F1
#
_entry.id   AF-A0A661L0G7-F1
#
_cell.length_a   1.000
_cell.length_b   1.000
_cell.length_c   1.000
_cell.angle_alpha   90.00
_cell.angle_beta   90.00
_cell.angle_gamma   90.00
#
_symmetry.space_group_name_H-M   'P 1'
#
loop_
_entity.id
_entity.type
_entity.pdbx_description
1 polymer ?
#
loop_
_entity_poly.entity_id
_entity_poly.type
_entity_poly.pdbx_seq_one_letter_code
_entity_poly.pdbx_strand_id
1 'polypeptide(L)'
;EDRLTLGFSKRLVTPDDEEALVDGCRELVLGDEDKALEHFNNAVHLADGAYLAGFLTLKKERLTEAADYLATAAEKHSRLGRYFSKYGISATMSLPVTDEVSAHVGPDLRGVLLGLVEVCQRQERWQDAIACLERLRRLESDDVVVKLSLAELLLDTHPGDKNICQKVVRLAEGIENDTSIHAALLLYKARALHGLGLLDAARETLTGALRRKKGRSEELLRALRYERALVYEDLGQRRRSRSELEKLYAEDPDYEDVAVRLGL
;
A
#
# COMPACT_ATOMS: atom_id res chain seq x y z
N GLU A 1 3.57 -32.17 10.77
CA GLU A 1 2.24 -32.38 10.20
C GLU A 1 1.84 -31.13 9.45
N ASP A 2 1.44 -31.30 8.19
CA ASP A 2 1.02 -30.21 7.33
C ASP A 2 -0.34 -29.69 7.82
N ARG A 3 -0.37 -28.47 8.38
CA ARG A 3 -1.55 -27.89 9.04
C ARG A 3 -2.73 -27.66 8.08
N LEU A 4 -2.48 -27.71 6.77
CA LEU A 4 -3.49 -27.59 5.72
C LEU A 4 -4.05 -28.94 5.26
N THR A 5 -3.56 -30.05 5.82
CA THR A 5 -4.18 -31.37 5.66
C THR A 5 -5.08 -31.67 6.86
N LEU A 6 -6.38 -31.38 6.70
CA LEU A 6 -7.38 -31.89 7.65
C LEU A 6 -7.39 -33.42 7.57
N GLY A 7 -6.96 -34.09 8.64
CA GLY A 7 -7.10 -35.53 8.78
C GLY A 7 -8.57 -35.97 8.71
N PHE A 8 -8.81 -37.19 8.23
CA PHE A 8 -10.14 -37.77 7.99
C PHE A 8 -11.13 -37.58 9.15
N SER A 9 -10.67 -37.74 10.40
CA SER A 9 -11.49 -37.58 11.61
C SER A 9 -11.88 -36.13 11.91
N LYS A 10 -11.07 -35.15 11.49
CA LYS A 10 -11.40 -33.71 11.65
C LYS A 10 -12.41 -33.27 10.60
N ARG A 11 -12.34 -33.80 9.37
CA ARG A 11 -13.31 -33.50 8.30
C ARG A 11 -14.73 -33.93 8.67
N LEU A 12 -14.89 -35.12 9.28
CA LEU A 12 -16.19 -35.66 9.72
C LEU A 12 -17.01 -34.78 10.69
N VAL A 13 -16.40 -33.79 11.35
CA VAL A 13 -17.07 -32.90 12.33
C VAL A 13 -16.90 -31.42 11.95
N THR A 14 -16.22 -31.13 10.84
CA THR A 14 -16.00 -29.75 10.38
C THR A 14 -17.16 -29.35 9.47
N PRO A 15 -17.80 -28.20 9.71
CA PRO A 15 -18.82 -27.67 8.80
C PRO A 15 -18.30 -27.51 7.36
N ASP A 16 -19.16 -27.78 6.37
CA ASP A 16 -18.79 -27.78 4.93
C ASP A 16 -18.13 -26.46 4.48
N ASP A 17 -18.55 -25.33 5.06
CA ASP A 17 -18.01 -24.01 4.78
C ASP A 17 -16.60 -23.78 5.35
N GLU A 18 -16.33 -24.33 6.53
CA GLU A 18 -15.00 -24.34 7.11
C GLU A 18 -14.05 -25.28 6.34
N GLU A 19 -14.55 -26.43 5.87
CA GLU A 19 -13.78 -27.32 5.01
C GLU A 19 -13.43 -26.64 3.69
N ALA A 20 -14.39 -25.96 3.06
CA ALA A 20 -14.15 -25.17 1.85
C ALA A 20 -13.08 -24.09 2.06
N LEU A 21 -13.08 -23.38 3.18
CA LEU A 21 -12.04 -22.40 3.50
C LEU A 21 -10.65 -23.04 3.59
N VAL A 22 -10.51 -24.16 4.31
CA VAL A 22 -9.22 -24.84 4.48
C VAL A 22 -8.72 -25.44 3.17
N ASP A 23 -9.62 -26.03 2.39
CA ASP A 23 -9.29 -26.58 1.07
C ASP A 23 -8.84 -25.48 0.11
N GLY A 24 -9.50 -24.31 0.11
CA GLY A 24 -9.04 -23.16 -0.67
C GLY A 24 -7.65 -22.68 -0.25
N CYS A 25 -7.33 -22.67 1.05
CA CYS A 25 -6.00 -22.33 1.54
C CYS A 25 -4.94 -23.35 1.10
N ARG A 26 -5.30 -24.64 1.06
CA ARG A 26 -4.42 -25.70 0.54
C ARG A 26 -4.13 -25.48 -0.94
N GLU A 27 -5.15 -25.24 -1.76
CA GLU A 27 -4.97 -25.01 -3.20
C GLU A 27 -4.12 -23.75 -3.47
N LEU A 28 -4.26 -22.68 -2.67
CA LEU A 28 -3.36 -21.51 -2.75
C LEU A 28 -1.89 -21.88 -2.50
N VAL A 29 -1.61 -22.74 -1.52
CA VAL A 29 -0.24 -23.19 -1.23
C VAL A 29 0.31 -24.08 -2.36
N LEU A 30 -0.56 -24.82 -3.04
CA LEU A 30 -0.21 -25.60 -4.23
C LEU A 30 -0.07 -24.73 -5.50
N GLY A 31 -0.40 -23.44 -5.42
CA GLY A 31 -0.33 -22.49 -6.53
C GLY A 31 -1.53 -22.53 -7.47
N ASP A 32 -2.59 -23.28 -7.14
CA ASP A 32 -3.81 -23.35 -7.93
C ASP A 32 -4.82 -22.28 -7.48
N GLU A 33 -4.60 -21.07 -7.97
CA GLU A 33 -5.42 -19.90 -7.62
C GLU A 33 -6.85 -19.97 -8.16
N ASP A 34 -7.10 -20.72 -9.23
CA ASP A 34 -8.45 -20.89 -9.77
C ASP A 34 -9.28 -21.82 -8.88
N LYS A 35 -8.74 -23.00 -8.53
CA LYS A 35 -9.43 -23.90 -7.59
C LYS A 35 -9.56 -23.31 -6.20
N ALA A 36 -8.55 -22.58 -5.73
CA ALA A 36 -8.64 -21.88 -4.46
C ALA A 36 -9.84 -20.91 -4.44
N LEU A 37 -10.03 -20.15 -5.53
CA LEU A 37 -11.16 -19.23 -5.64
C LEU A 37 -12.51 -19.97 -5.67
N GLU A 38 -12.62 -21.11 -6.37
CA GLU A 38 -13.82 -21.95 -6.34
C GLU A 38 -14.18 -22.37 -4.91
N HIS A 39 -13.19 -22.80 -4.13
CA HIS A 39 -13.37 -23.14 -2.72
C HIS A 39 -13.77 -21.93 -1.87
N PHE A 40 -13.13 -20.77 -2.05
CA PHE A 40 -13.48 -19.57 -1.27
C PHE A 40 -14.86 -19.02 -1.62
N ASN A 41 -15.33 -19.16 -2.85
CA ASN A 41 -16.69 -18.78 -3.23
C ASN A 41 -17.74 -19.57 -2.42
N ASN A 42 -17.47 -20.83 -2.12
CA ASN A 42 -18.32 -21.65 -1.24
C ASN A 42 -18.22 -21.28 0.25
N ALA A 43 -17.24 -20.44 0.63
CA ALA A 43 -17.00 -19.98 1.99
C ALA A 43 -17.20 -18.47 2.17
N VAL A 44 -17.71 -17.75 1.16
CA VAL A 44 -17.82 -16.27 1.18
C VAL A 44 -18.74 -15.73 2.27
N HIS A 45 -19.66 -16.55 2.78
CA HIS A 45 -20.48 -16.16 3.93
C HIS A 45 -19.67 -16.14 5.25
N LEU A 46 -18.48 -16.73 5.29
CA LEU A 46 -17.49 -16.55 6.35
C LEU A 46 -16.68 -15.28 6.09
N ALA A 47 -16.36 -14.53 7.16
CA ALA A 47 -15.53 -13.32 7.03
C ALA A 47 -14.16 -13.63 6.39
N ASP A 48 -13.55 -14.75 6.80
CA ASP A 48 -12.24 -15.19 6.32
C ASP A 48 -12.28 -15.70 4.86
N GLY A 49 -13.39 -16.33 4.45
CA GLY A 49 -13.60 -16.74 3.06
C GLY A 49 -13.79 -15.53 2.14
N ALA A 50 -14.61 -14.57 2.56
CA ALA A 50 -14.78 -13.30 1.86
C ALA A 50 -13.46 -12.50 1.75
N TYR A 51 -12.65 -12.50 2.81
CA TYR A 51 -11.32 -11.87 2.82
C TYR A 51 -10.41 -12.47 1.72
N LEU A 52 -10.25 -13.80 1.69
CA LEU A 52 -9.37 -14.45 0.71
C LEU A 52 -9.92 -14.35 -0.72
N ALA A 53 -11.24 -14.53 -0.91
CA ALA A 53 -11.87 -14.34 -2.21
C ALA A 53 -11.66 -12.90 -2.72
N GLY A 54 -11.81 -11.90 -1.86
CA GLY A 54 -11.61 -10.49 -2.18
C GLY A 54 -10.19 -10.16 -2.65
N PHE A 55 -9.16 -10.59 -1.92
CA PHE A 55 -7.78 -10.34 -2.34
C PHE A 55 -7.35 -11.16 -3.56
N LEU A 56 -7.86 -12.38 -3.72
CA LEU A 56 -7.55 -13.22 -4.87
C LEU A 56 -8.19 -12.68 -6.16
N THR A 57 -9.44 -12.23 -6.09
CA THR A 57 -10.10 -11.55 -7.21
C THR A 57 -9.48 -10.20 -7.54
N LEU A 58 -9.04 -9.43 -6.52
CA LEU A 58 -8.28 -8.20 -6.72
C LEU A 58 -6.98 -8.46 -7.49
N LYS A 59 -6.22 -9.50 -7.10
CA LYS A 59 -5.01 -9.93 -7.82
C LYS A 59 -5.30 -10.28 -9.28
N LYS A 60 -6.46 -10.88 -9.55
CA LYS A 60 -6.94 -11.24 -10.90
C LYS A 60 -7.63 -10.09 -11.64
N GLU A 61 -7.57 -8.86 -11.13
CA GLU A 61 -8.18 -7.65 -11.72
C GLU A 61 -9.71 -7.73 -11.91
N ARG A 62 -10.38 -8.63 -11.18
CA ARG A 62 -11.85 -8.75 -11.15
C ARG A 62 -12.43 -7.76 -10.15
N LEU A 63 -12.29 -6.47 -10.45
CA LEU A 63 -12.48 -5.36 -9.50
C LEU A 63 -13.87 -5.32 -8.84
N THR A 64 -14.93 -5.59 -9.61
CA THR A 64 -16.32 -5.58 -9.08
C THR A 64 -16.51 -6.68 -8.05
N GLU A 65 -16.07 -7.90 -8.34
CA GLU A 65 -16.18 -9.03 -7.42
C GLU A 65 -15.29 -8.83 -6.18
N ALA A 66 -14.09 -8.27 -6.37
CA ALA A 66 -13.21 -7.90 -5.27
C ALA A 66 -13.89 -6.90 -4.33
N ALA A 67 -14.59 -5.89 -4.86
CA ALA A 67 -15.34 -4.94 -4.06
C ALA A 67 -16.42 -5.64 -3.23
N ASP A 68 -17.22 -6.52 -3.84
CA ASP A 68 -18.33 -7.22 -3.18
C ASP A 68 -17.84 -8.16 -2.07
N TYR A 69 -16.78 -8.92 -2.33
CA TYR A 69 -16.18 -9.81 -1.34
C TYR A 69 -15.52 -9.05 -0.20
N LEU A 70 -14.75 -8.01 -0.48
CA LEU A 70 -14.12 -7.20 0.57
C LEU A 70 -15.17 -6.41 1.37
N ALA A 71 -16.25 -5.94 0.75
CA ALA A 71 -17.37 -5.33 1.47
C ALA A 71 -18.02 -6.33 2.44
N THR A 72 -18.25 -7.56 1.98
CA THR A 72 -18.76 -8.65 2.84
C THR A 72 -17.82 -8.94 4.02
N ALA A 73 -16.51 -8.96 3.78
CA ALA A 73 -15.50 -9.12 4.83
C ALA A 73 -15.53 -7.95 5.83
N ALA A 74 -15.67 -6.72 5.34
CA ALA A 74 -15.75 -5.51 6.16
C ALA A 74 -17.01 -5.49 7.03
N GLU A 75 -18.16 -5.91 6.50
CA GLU A 75 -19.41 -6.02 7.29
C GLU A 75 -19.28 -7.05 8.42
N LYS A 76 -18.53 -8.13 8.19
CA LYS A 76 -18.31 -9.22 9.15
C LYS A 76 -17.00 -9.08 9.93
N HIS A 77 -16.42 -7.88 10.00
CA HIS A 77 -15.08 -7.64 10.50
C HIS A 77 -14.80 -8.18 11.92
N SER A 78 -15.82 -8.25 12.78
CA SER A 78 -15.71 -8.81 14.14
C SER A 78 -15.33 -10.30 14.17
N ARG A 79 -15.42 -11.00 13.04
CA ARG A 79 -15.09 -12.42 12.90
C ARG A 79 -13.86 -12.68 12.02
N LEU A 80 -13.22 -11.64 11.49
CA LEU A 80 -12.00 -11.79 10.70
C LEU A 80 -10.87 -12.39 11.55
N GLY A 81 -10.06 -13.24 10.93
CA GLY A 81 -8.95 -13.93 11.58
C GLY A 81 -9.35 -15.14 12.41
N ARG A 82 -10.65 -15.42 12.60
CA ARG A 82 -11.12 -16.46 13.52
C ARG A 82 -10.71 -17.86 13.07
N TYR A 83 -10.99 -18.21 11.82
CA TYR A 83 -10.68 -19.53 11.28
C TYR A 83 -9.19 -19.64 10.95
N PHE A 84 -8.56 -18.55 10.51
CA PHE A 84 -7.11 -18.52 10.36
C PHE A 84 -6.40 -18.85 11.68
N SER A 85 -6.84 -18.27 12.80
CA SER A 85 -6.31 -18.60 14.13
C SER A 85 -6.63 -20.04 14.53
N LYS A 86 -7.86 -20.53 14.29
CA LYS A 86 -8.28 -21.90 14.59
C LYS A 86 -7.40 -22.96 13.90
N TYR A 87 -7.04 -22.72 12.64
CA TYR A 87 -6.26 -23.65 11.82
C TYR A 87 -4.76 -23.33 11.78
N GLY A 88 -4.32 -22.25 12.44
CA GLY A 88 -2.91 -21.84 12.46
C GLY A 88 -2.39 -21.38 11.10
N ILE A 89 -3.27 -20.74 10.32
CA ILE A 89 -2.99 -20.17 8.99
C ILE A 89 -2.59 -18.71 9.16
N SER A 90 -1.52 -18.30 8.49
CA SER A 90 -1.11 -16.89 8.41
C SER A 90 -1.59 -16.30 7.08
N ALA A 91 -2.71 -15.59 7.10
CA ALA A 91 -3.29 -14.97 5.91
C ALA A 91 -2.88 -13.48 5.83
N THR A 92 -1.64 -13.22 5.46
CA THR A 92 -1.11 -11.86 5.29
C THR A 92 -0.98 -11.56 3.80
N MET A 93 -1.59 -10.45 3.34
CA MET A 93 -1.50 -9.99 1.95
C MET A 93 -0.50 -8.86 1.83
N SER A 94 0.19 -8.77 0.69
CA SER A 94 1.04 -7.63 0.35
C SER A 94 0.27 -6.72 -0.60
N LEU A 95 0.07 -5.46 -0.21
CA LEU A 95 -0.57 -4.45 -1.04
C LEU A 95 0.42 -3.38 -1.45
N PRO A 96 0.47 -2.97 -2.73
CA PRO A 96 1.13 -1.73 -3.09
C PRO A 96 0.42 -0.59 -2.35
N VAL A 97 1.20 0.26 -1.68
CA VAL A 97 0.66 1.47 -1.02
C VAL A 97 0.94 2.67 -1.88
N THR A 98 2.15 2.72 -2.42
CA THR A 98 2.67 3.65 -3.41
C THR A 98 3.55 2.85 -4.38
N ASP A 99 4.02 3.47 -5.46
CA ASP A 99 4.97 2.83 -6.39
C ASP A 99 6.26 2.37 -5.68
N GLU A 100 6.67 3.06 -4.61
CA GLU A 100 7.93 2.79 -3.94
C GLU A 100 7.85 1.79 -2.77
N VAL A 101 6.65 1.53 -2.22
CA VAL A 101 6.48 0.71 -1.01
C VAL A 101 5.19 -0.11 -0.99
N SER A 102 5.32 -1.35 -0.49
CA SER A 102 4.18 -2.21 -0.17
C SER A 102 3.96 -2.33 1.35
N ALA A 103 2.71 -2.49 1.76
CA ALA A 103 2.33 -2.81 3.13
C ALA A 103 1.81 -4.24 3.23
N HIS A 104 2.12 -4.87 4.35
CA HIS A 104 1.56 -6.16 4.72
C HIS A 104 0.28 -5.92 5.51
N VAL A 105 -0.81 -6.54 5.08
CA VAL A 105 -2.12 -6.43 5.72
C VAL A 105 -2.62 -7.78 6.17
N GLY A 106 -3.17 -7.82 7.38
CA GLY A 106 -3.74 -9.02 7.96
C GLY A 106 -5.24 -9.15 7.66
N PRO A 107 -5.87 -10.21 8.19
CA PRO A 107 -7.30 -10.42 8.16
C PRO A 107 -7.95 -9.62 9.30
N ASP A 108 -7.96 -8.30 9.14
CA ASP A 108 -8.60 -7.36 10.05
C ASP A 108 -9.32 -6.26 9.26
N LEU A 109 -10.09 -5.42 9.94
CA LEU A 109 -10.84 -4.35 9.29
C LEU A 109 -9.92 -3.39 8.52
N ARG A 110 -8.75 -3.10 9.09
CA ARG A 110 -7.73 -2.24 8.49
C ARG A 110 -7.28 -2.79 7.14
N GLY A 111 -6.90 -4.05 7.09
CA GLY A 111 -6.44 -4.73 5.88
C GLY A 111 -7.52 -4.80 4.81
N VAL A 112 -8.76 -5.13 5.19
CA VAL A 112 -9.90 -5.15 4.26
C VAL A 112 -10.17 -3.77 3.67
N LEU A 113 -10.18 -2.72 4.49
CA LEU A 113 -10.41 -1.35 4.03
C LEU A 113 -9.28 -0.86 3.13
N LEU A 114 -8.02 -1.21 3.40
CA LEU A 114 -6.90 -0.94 2.49
C LEU A 114 -7.04 -1.69 1.15
N GLY A 115 -7.56 -2.92 1.17
CA GLY A 115 -7.91 -3.63 -0.06
C GLY A 115 -9.03 -2.93 -0.86
N LEU A 116 -10.05 -2.40 -0.16
CA LEU A 116 -11.12 -1.63 -0.81
C LEU A 116 -10.62 -0.30 -1.39
N VAL A 117 -9.64 0.35 -0.75
CA VAL A 117 -8.96 1.53 -1.30
C VAL A 117 -8.30 1.17 -2.62
N GLU A 118 -7.53 0.08 -2.67
CA GLU A 118 -6.89 -0.40 -3.90
C GLU A 118 -7.90 -0.68 -5.02
N VAL A 119 -9.01 -1.36 -4.69
CA VAL A 119 -10.11 -1.57 -5.66
C VAL A 119 -10.65 -0.24 -6.18
N CYS A 120 -10.90 0.74 -5.30
CA CYS A 120 -11.41 2.05 -5.69
C CYS A 120 -10.42 2.80 -6.59
N GLN A 121 -9.11 2.76 -6.28
CA GLN A 121 -8.07 3.38 -7.10
C GLN A 121 -8.02 2.78 -8.51
N ARG A 122 -8.04 1.44 -8.62
CA ARG A 122 -8.07 0.75 -9.94
C ARG A 122 -9.34 0.98 -10.74
N GLN A 123 -10.44 1.35 -10.07
CA GLN A 123 -11.69 1.77 -10.71
C GLN A 123 -11.76 3.27 -10.98
N GLU A 124 -10.67 4.02 -10.72
CA GLU A 124 -10.62 5.49 -10.83
C GLU A 124 -11.65 6.22 -9.93
N ARG A 125 -12.12 5.54 -8.88
CA ARG A 125 -13.08 6.07 -7.89
C ARG A 125 -12.34 6.80 -6.76
N TRP A 126 -11.64 7.86 -7.14
CA TRP A 126 -10.72 8.59 -6.27
C TRP A 126 -11.38 9.12 -4.99
N GLN A 127 -12.58 9.69 -5.09
CA GLN A 127 -13.28 10.24 -3.92
C GLN A 127 -13.66 9.13 -2.92
N ASP A 128 -14.04 7.94 -3.40
CA ASP A 128 -14.40 6.81 -2.54
C ASP A 128 -13.16 6.27 -1.82
N ALA A 129 -12.03 6.17 -2.51
CA ALA A 129 -10.74 5.80 -1.94
C ALA A 129 -10.32 6.80 -0.83
N ILE A 130 -10.38 8.11 -1.10
CA ILE A 130 -10.07 9.15 -0.12
C ILE A 130 -11.01 9.07 1.09
N ALA A 131 -12.31 8.87 0.87
CA ALA A 131 -13.29 8.75 1.95
C ALA A 131 -13.01 7.51 2.83
N CYS A 132 -12.60 6.39 2.22
CA CYS A 132 -12.19 5.19 2.93
C CYS A 132 -10.94 5.42 3.78
N LEU A 133 -9.90 6.04 3.23
CA LEU A 133 -8.67 6.38 3.95
C LEU A 133 -8.90 7.38 5.10
N GLU A 134 -9.76 8.38 4.91
CA GLU A 134 -10.15 9.31 5.98
C GLU A 134 -10.92 8.60 7.10
N ARG A 135 -11.75 7.61 6.75
CA ARG A 135 -12.40 6.75 7.76
C ARG A 135 -11.36 5.93 8.52
N LEU A 136 -10.42 5.28 7.83
CA LEU A 136 -9.33 4.53 8.44
C LEU A 136 -8.51 5.40 9.39
N ARG A 137 -8.13 6.61 8.96
CA ARG A 137 -7.37 7.56 9.78
C ARG A 137 -8.10 7.98 11.06
N ARG A 138 -9.44 8.02 11.05
CA ARG A 138 -10.24 8.27 12.26
C ARG A 138 -10.25 7.08 13.23
N LEU A 139 -10.15 5.86 12.71
CA LEU A 139 -10.09 4.64 13.52
C LEU A 139 -8.69 4.42 14.08
N GLU A 140 -7.66 4.70 13.28
CA GLU A 140 -6.26 4.46 13.59
C GLU A 140 -5.43 5.70 13.20
N SER A 141 -5.41 6.71 14.07
CA SER A 141 -4.80 8.02 13.77
C SER A 141 -3.28 7.98 13.56
N ASP A 142 -2.62 6.95 14.10
CA ASP A 142 -1.16 6.82 14.07
C ASP A 142 -0.66 5.86 12.99
N ASP A 143 -1.57 5.25 12.21
CA ASP A 143 -1.19 4.33 11.15
C ASP A 143 -0.49 5.06 9.99
N VAL A 144 0.82 4.83 9.89
CA VAL A 144 1.70 5.44 8.89
C VAL A 144 1.38 4.97 7.47
N VAL A 145 0.85 3.75 7.30
CA VAL A 145 0.44 3.25 5.97
C VAL A 145 -0.75 4.04 5.46
N VAL A 146 -1.75 4.27 6.31
CA VAL A 146 -2.92 5.07 5.96
C VAL A 146 -2.52 6.52 5.68
N LYS A 147 -1.62 7.09 6.49
CA LYS A 147 -1.06 8.43 6.25
C LYS A 147 -0.34 8.51 4.91
N LEU A 148 0.48 7.51 4.56
CA LEU A 148 1.20 7.44 3.29
C LEU A 148 0.24 7.35 2.10
N SER A 149 -0.65 6.36 2.11
CA SER A 149 -1.64 6.16 1.04
C SER A 149 -2.52 7.40 0.84
N LEU A 150 -2.94 8.06 1.92
CA LEU A 150 -3.71 9.29 1.82
C LEU A 150 -2.88 10.47 1.30
N ALA A 151 -1.59 10.56 1.66
CA ALA A 151 -0.71 11.63 1.19
C ALA A 151 -0.48 11.57 -0.31
N GLU A 152 -0.16 10.38 -0.82
CA GLU A 152 0.00 10.13 -2.25
C GLU A 152 -1.28 10.47 -3.02
N LEU A 153 -2.37 9.79 -2.68
CA LEU A 153 -3.63 9.91 -3.41
C LEU A 153 -4.14 11.36 -3.44
N LEU A 154 -3.97 12.12 -2.36
CA LEU A 154 -4.34 13.54 -2.33
C LEU A 154 -3.49 14.39 -3.28
N LEU A 155 -2.17 14.16 -3.34
CA LEU A 155 -1.28 14.93 -4.22
C LEU A 155 -1.50 14.59 -5.69
N ASP A 156 -1.76 13.34 -6.01
CA ASP A 156 -1.96 12.89 -7.39
C ASP A 156 -3.30 13.37 -7.96
N THR A 157 -4.34 13.38 -7.13
CA THR A 157 -5.69 13.80 -7.56
C THR A 157 -5.89 15.32 -7.55
N HIS A 158 -5.05 16.06 -6.81
CA HIS A 158 -5.14 17.53 -6.68
C HIS A 158 -3.77 18.20 -6.84
N PRO A 159 -3.09 18.02 -7.98
CA PRO A 159 -1.74 18.53 -8.17
C PRO A 159 -1.71 20.06 -8.07
N GLY A 160 -0.80 20.58 -7.25
CA GLY A 160 -0.60 22.02 -7.05
C GLY A 160 -1.63 22.72 -6.14
N ASP A 161 -2.62 22.01 -5.58
CA ASP A 161 -3.54 22.61 -4.59
C ASP A 161 -2.81 22.85 -3.26
N LYS A 162 -2.61 24.12 -2.93
CA LYS A 162 -1.92 24.54 -1.70
C LYS A 162 -2.61 24.06 -0.42
N ASN A 163 -3.94 23.95 -0.40
CA ASN A 163 -4.66 23.44 0.77
C ASN A 163 -4.37 21.95 0.98
N ILE A 164 -4.28 21.20 -0.12
CA ILE A 164 -3.92 19.80 -0.10
C ILE A 164 -2.47 19.62 0.33
N CYS A 165 -1.54 20.41 -0.20
CA CYS A 165 -0.16 20.38 0.26
C CYS A 165 -0.05 20.67 1.77
N GLN A 166 -0.76 21.68 2.29
CA GLN A 166 -0.79 21.96 3.73
C GLN A 166 -1.35 20.77 4.54
N LYS A 167 -2.39 20.10 4.03
CA LYS A 167 -2.97 18.91 4.67
C LYS A 167 -1.97 17.77 4.73
N VAL A 168 -1.23 17.50 3.66
CA VAL A 168 -0.19 16.47 3.60
C VAL A 168 0.98 16.77 4.55
N VAL A 169 1.41 18.03 4.64
CA VAL A 169 2.44 18.44 5.60
C VAL A 169 2.02 18.15 7.05
N ARG A 170 0.76 18.45 7.40
CA ARG A 170 0.19 18.13 8.73
C ARG A 170 0.05 16.63 8.95
N LEU A 171 -0.31 15.88 7.92
CA LEU A 171 -0.45 14.42 8.01
C LEU A 171 0.88 13.74 8.37
N ALA A 172 2.00 14.31 7.93
CA ALA A 172 3.36 13.86 8.19
C ALA A 172 4.06 14.63 9.33
N GLU A 173 3.31 15.26 10.23
CA GLU A 173 3.86 15.90 11.43
C GLU A 173 4.44 14.85 12.41
N GLY A 174 5.60 15.14 12.99
CA GLY A 174 6.27 14.24 13.95
C GLY A 174 6.87 12.96 13.37
N ILE A 175 6.77 12.73 12.05
CA ILE A 175 7.30 11.53 11.40
C ILE A 175 8.83 11.56 11.33
N GLU A 176 9.46 10.48 11.81
CA GLU A 176 10.90 10.24 11.74
C GLU A 176 11.25 9.14 10.73
N ASN A 177 12.50 9.10 10.24
CA ASN A 177 12.95 8.17 9.20
C ASN A 177 13.32 6.76 9.74
N ASP A 178 12.33 6.07 10.29
CA ASP A 178 12.52 4.76 10.91
C ASP A 178 12.46 3.62 9.90
N THR A 179 11.34 3.50 9.19
CA THR A 179 11.08 2.44 8.22
C THR A 179 11.02 2.97 6.78
N SER A 180 10.92 2.07 5.79
CA SER A 180 10.69 2.46 4.39
C SER A 180 9.40 3.27 4.21
N ILE A 181 8.33 2.88 4.90
CA ILE A 181 7.02 3.56 4.86
C ILE A 181 7.12 4.99 5.42
N HIS A 182 7.89 5.18 6.49
CA HIS A 182 8.12 6.52 7.02
C HIS A 182 8.93 7.39 6.04
N ALA A 183 9.96 6.81 5.41
CA ALA A 183 10.75 7.51 4.40
C ALA A 183 9.93 7.91 3.17
N ALA A 184 9.00 7.05 2.73
CA ALA A 184 8.05 7.38 1.67
C ALA A 184 7.07 8.49 2.11
N LEU A 185 6.55 8.46 3.34
CA LEU A 185 5.71 9.56 3.83
C LEU A 185 6.49 10.89 3.88
N LEU A 186 7.79 10.85 4.18
CA LEU A 186 8.67 12.02 4.10
C LEU A 186 8.90 12.50 2.66
N LEU A 187 8.91 11.60 1.65
CA LEU A 187 8.93 11.98 0.23
C LEU A 187 7.70 12.81 -0.12
N TYR A 188 6.49 12.33 0.20
CA TYR A 188 5.25 13.07 -0.09
C TYR A 188 5.13 14.36 0.73
N LYS A 189 5.64 14.38 1.98
CA LYS A 189 5.79 15.63 2.75
C LYS A 189 6.68 16.63 2.03
N ALA A 190 7.80 16.18 1.47
CA ALA A 190 8.71 17.05 0.74
C ALA A 190 8.09 17.57 -0.57
N ARG A 191 7.41 16.71 -1.35
CA ARG A 191 6.62 17.12 -2.53
C ARG A 191 5.59 18.19 -2.16
N ALA A 192 4.88 18.01 -1.05
CA ALA A 192 3.93 19.00 -0.56
C ALA A 192 4.60 20.33 -0.13
N LEU A 193 5.74 20.28 0.57
CA LEU A 193 6.52 21.48 0.92
C LEU A 193 7.03 22.21 -0.33
N HIS A 194 7.47 21.44 -1.33
CA HIS A 194 7.91 21.95 -2.62
C HIS A 194 6.76 22.65 -3.36
N GLY A 195 5.57 22.05 -3.44
CA GLY A 195 4.37 22.69 -4.00
C GLY A 195 3.91 23.95 -3.26
N LEU A 196 4.28 24.11 -1.99
CA LEU A 196 4.07 25.34 -1.21
C LEU A 196 5.16 26.41 -1.42
N GLY A 197 6.22 26.11 -2.17
CA GLY A 197 7.39 26.96 -2.33
C GLY A 197 8.30 27.01 -1.10
N LEU A 198 8.12 26.09 -0.13
CA LEU A 198 8.94 25.99 1.08
C LEU A 198 10.20 25.16 0.80
N LEU A 199 11.01 25.64 -0.13
CA LEU A 199 12.10 24.88 -0.75
C LEU A 199 13.18 24.42 0.23
N ASP A 200 13.58 25.25 1.19
CA ASP A 200 14.56 24.87 2.21
C ASP A 200 14.05 23.73 3.10
N ALA A 201 12.76 23.77 3.48
CA ALA A 201 12.13 22.73 4.29
C ALA A 201 11.97 21.42 3.50
N ALA A 202 11.62 21.51 2.21
CA ALA A 202 11.57 20.35 1.32
C ALA A 202 12.96 19.69 1.22
N ARG A 203 14.01 20.48 0.95
CA ARG A 203 15.41 20.01 0.90
C ARG A 203 15.84 19.32 2.20
N GLU A 204 15.53 19.92 3.35
CA GLU A 204 15.87 19.35 4.66
C GLU A 204 15.17 18.03 4.92
N THR A 205 13.88 17.95 4.59
CA THR A 205 13.07 16.73 4.70
C THR A 205 13.68 15.60 3.85
N LEU A 206 14.00 15.87 2.58
CA LEU A 206 14.61 14.90 1.66
C LEU A 206 16.01 14.49 2.12
N THR A 207 16.79 15.44 2.62
CA THR A 207 18.13 15.16 3.16
C THR A 207 18.03 14.23 4.37
N GLY A 208 17.05 14.44 5.26
CA GLY A 208 16.77 13.56 6.40
C GLY A 208 16.32 12.16 5.98
N ALA A 209 15.39 12.08 5.00
CA ALA A 209 14.91 10.82 4.44
C ALA A 209 16.03 10.00 3.78
N LEU A 210 16.99 10.64 3.12
CA LEU A 210 18.12 9.98 2.45
C LEU A 210 19.27 9.56 3.39
N ARG A 211 19.24 9.91 4.69
CA ARG A 211 20.30 9.51 5.65
C ARG A 211 20.37 8.00 5.85
N ARG A 212 19.25 7.29 5.71
CA ARG A 212 19.15 5.85 5.95
C ARG A 212 18.78 5.11 4.67
N LYS A 213 19.70 4.29 4.18
CA LYS A 213 19.52 3.47 2.95
C LYS A 213 19.12 2.02 3.23
N LYS A 214 19.53 1.47 4.38
CA LYS A 214 19.30 0.07 4.71
C LYS A 214 17.80 -0.24 4.78
N GLY A 215 17.32 -1.21 3.99
CA GLY A 215 15.93 -1.64 3.97
C GLY A 215 14.96 -0.68 3.26
N ARG A 216 15.48 0.17 2.36
CA ARG A 216 14.68 1.02 1.46
C ARG A 216 14.77 0.38 0.08
N SER A 217 13.69 0.43 -0.69
CA SER A 217 13.71 0.01 -2.10
C SER A 217 14.60 0.98 -2.90
N GLU A 218 15.21 0.48 -3.97
CA GLU A 218 15.95 1.35 -4.90
C GLU A 218 15.03 2.41 -5.49
N GLU A 219 13.78 2.05 -5.77
CA GLU A 219 12.76 2.98 -6.27
C GLU A 219 12.52 4.15 -5.30
N LEU A 220 12.34 3.87 -4.00
CA LEU A 220 12.21 4.93 -3.00
C LEU A 220 13.43 5.84 -2.94
N LEU A 221 14.64 5.27 -3.05
CA LEU A 221 15.87 6.06 -3.03
C LEU A 221 15.99 6.95 -4.29
N ARG A 222 15.57 6.45 -5.45
CA ARG A 222 15.54 7.21 -6.70
C ARG A 222 14.52 8.34 -6.62
N ALA A 223 13.29 8.07 -6.19
CA ALA A 223 12.25 9.07 -6.03
C ALA A 223 12.67 10.21 -5.08
N LEU A 224 13.28 9.87 -3.94
CA LEU A 224 13.84 10.84 -3.00
C LEU A 224 14.97 11.69 -3.60
N ARG A 225 15.85 11.09 -4.42
CA ARG A 225 16.93 11.83 -5.08
C ARG A 225 16.39 12.74 -6.17
N TYR A 226 15.44 12.25 -6.95
CA TYR A 226 14.83 12.96 -8.05
C TYR A 226 14.13 14.21 -7.53
N GLU A 227 13.24 14.04 -6.53
CA GLU A 227 12.57 15.16 -5.89
C GLU A 227 13.57 16.18 -5.32
N ARG A 228 14.69 15.71 -4.74
CA ARG A 228 15.73 16.61 -4.20
C ARG A 228 16.48 17.35 -5.30
N ALA A 229 16.66 16.73 -6.47
CA ALA A 229 17.25 17.38 -7.63
C ALA A 229 16.37 18.53 -8.13
N LEU A 230 15.05 18.33 -8.17
CA LEU A 230 14.07 19.37 -8.52
C LEU A 230 14.12 20.52 -7.50
N VAL A 231 14.09 20.21 -6.20
CA VAL A 231 14.20 21.24 -5.15
C VAL A 231 15.52 22.00 -5.24
N TYR A 232 16.64 21.35 -5.56
CA TYR A 232 17.92 22.04 -5.77
C TYR A 232 17.89 22.97 -6.99
N GLU A 233 17.21 22.57 -8.05
CA GLU A 233 17.04 23.40 -9.25
C GLU A 233 16.28 24.67 -8.92
N ASP A 234 15.16 24.56 -8.23
CA ASP A 234 14.30 25.69 -7.82
C ASP A 234 14.98 26.61 -6.79
N LEU A 235 15.89 26.06 -5.97
CA LEU A 235 16.79 26.86 -5.11
C LEU A 235 17.93 27.55 -5.86
N GLY A 236 18.05 27.37 -7.18
CA GLY A 236 19.15 27.88 -8.00
C GLY A 236 20.49 27.13 -7.80
N GLN A 237 20.49 26.00 -7.10
CA GLN A 237 21.67 25.20 -6.77
C GLN A 237 22.02 24.21 -7.90
N ARG A 238 22.19 24.72 -9.13
CA ARG A 238 22.35 23.93 -10.37
C ARG A 238 23.41 22.82 -10.29
N ARG A 239 24.56 23.09 -9.68
CA ARG A 239 25.63 22.08 -9.52
C ARG A 239 25.18 20.88 -8.69
N ARG A 240 24.39 21.12 -7.65
CA ARG A 240 23.88 20.05 -6.76
C ARG A 240 22.75 19.28 -7.42
N SER A 241 21.82 19.99 -8.08
CA SER A 241 20.76 19.35 -8.89
C SER A 241 21.38 18.41 -9.92
N ARG A 242 22.31 18.91 -10.75
CA ARG A 242 23.00 18.10 -11.76
C ARG A 242 23.72 16.88 -11.16
N SER A 243 24.37 17.01 -10.00
CA SER A 243 25.05 15.88 -9.35
C SER A 243 24.08 14.79 -8.86
N GLU A 244 22.85 15.12 -8.48
CA GLU A 244 21.83 14.11 -8.16
C GLU A 244 21.31 13.44 -9.44
N LEU A 245 21.02 14.22 -10.49
CA LEU A 245 20.55 13.71 -11.78
C LEU A 245 21.56 12.79 -12.46
N GLU A 246 22.87 13.13 -12.45
CA GLU A 246 23.92 12.26 -13.03
C GLU A 246 24.02 10.91 -12.30
N LYS A 247 23.80 10.89 -10.98
CA LYS A 247 23.75 9.63 -10.22
C LYS A 247 22.53 8.80 -10.59
N LEU A 248 21.37 9.45 -10.70
CA LEU A 248 20.14 8.79 -11.13
C LEU A 248 20.31 8.20 -12.53
N TYR A 249 20.80 8.97 -13.49
CA TYR A 249 21.03 8.51 -14.85
C TYR A 249 22.01 7.33 -14.93
N ALA A 250 23.04 7.31 -14.09
CA ALA A 250 23.98 6.19 -14.02
C ALA A 250 23.35 4.91 -13.43
N GLU A 251 22.33 5.05 -12.58
CA GLU A 251 21.59 3.94 -11.97
C GLU A 251 20.41 3.49 -12.85
N ASP A 252 19.76 4.41 -13.55
CA ASP A 252 18.57 4.23 -14.38
C ASP A 252 18.45 5.36 -15.43
N PRO A 253 18.92 5.12 -16.68
CA PRO A 253 18.91 6.13 -17.74
C PRO A 253 17.50 6.59 -18.16
N ASP A 254 16.49 5.74 -17.96
CA ASP A 254 15.11 5.96 -18.38
C ASP A 254 14.23 6.52 -17.25
N TYR A 255 14.82 6.88 -16.10
CA TYR A 255 14.09 7.39 -14.95
C TYR A 255 13.49 8.77 -15.23
N GLU A 256 12.16 8.84 -15.25
CA GLU A 256 11.39 10.08 -15.41
C GLU A 256 11.89 10.94 -16.60
N ASP A 257 12.19 12.22 -16.38
CA ASP A 257 12.73 13.14 -17.37
C ASP A 257 14.24 13.42 -17.18
N VAL A 258 14.96 12.54 -16.46
CA VAL A 258 16.36 12.77 -16.04
C VAL A 258 17.28 13.02 -17.23
N ALA A 259 17.19 12.21 -18.29
CA ALA A 259 17.99 12.38 -19.51
C ALA A 259 17.76 13.77 -20.14
N VAL A 260 16.50 14.18 -20.26
CA VAL A 260 16.10 15.49 -20.79
C VAL A 260 16.65 16.62 -19.95
N ARG A 261 16.57 16.53 -18.61
CA ARG A 261 17.14 17.53 -17.68
C ARG A 261 18.66 17.61 -17.73
N LEU A 262 19.34 16.52 -18.08
CA LEU A 262 20.79 16.49 -18.27
C LEU A 262 21.23 17.00 -19.64
N GLY A 263 20.30 17.09 -20.60
CA GLY A 263 20.54 17.46 -22.00
C GLY A 263 21.14 16.32 -22.83
N LEU A 264 20.75 15.07 -22.53
CA LEU A 264 21.20 13.85 -23.20
C LEU A 264 20.16 13.34 -24.20
#